data_AF-A0A6A5SYX9-F1
#
_entry.id   AF-A0A6A5SYX9-F1
#
_cell.length_a   1.000
_cell.length_b   1.000
_cell.length_c   1.000
_cell.angle_alpha   90.00
_cell.angle_beta   90.00
_cell.angle_gamma   90.00
#
_symmetry.space_group_name_H-M   'P 1'
#
loop_
_entity.id
_entity.type
_entity.pdbx_description
1 polymer ?
#
loop_
_entity_poly.entity_id
_entity_poly.type
_entity_poly.pdbx_seq_one_letter_code
_entity_poly.pdbx_strand_id
1 'polypeptide(L)'
;MLDSFPVPALLRDASTPLANFLHLRTLPLHIHQVLISYFAYTCIDSILSPYLSARLIPATYDKFPRRTKVQWNMHVTAFINATLLSLAALWVIFHDEERSRLGETWEGRIWGYTGIGGMVQALGAGYFLWDVQVCILNLGIGAVGGLDLLHASVGLAISMMGFRPFGLYYGIQYALVELSTPFVNIHWFLNKLNRAGSTLHTLNGIILIVVFACCRLLWGSYLTVVFSRDTWTALQAQEPSWTTYDYAPGQGKPIVMQHQAEWWLAALFMASNSVVMGLSTFWFAKMIKLVATRLGTATSEKKMI
;
A
#
# COMPACT_ATOMS: atom_id res chain seq x y z
N MET A 1 -2.32 1.56 -21.18
CA MET A 1 -0.97 1.49 -21.78
C MET A 1 -0.37 0.11 -21.55
N LEU A 2 0.50 -0.34 -22.47
CA LEU A 2 1.25 -1.59 -22.31
C LEU A 2 2.19 -1.51 -21.10
N ASP A 3 2.55 -2.67 -20.54
CA ASP A 3 3.61 -2.74 -19.54
C ASP A 3 4.95 -2.32 -20.19
N SER A 4 5.58 -1.27 -19.64
CA SER A 4 6.87 -0.77 -20.13
C SER A 4 8.02 -1.75 -19.90
N PHE A 5 7.85 -2.76 -19.03
CA PHE A 5 8.86 -3.74 -18.67
C PHE A 5 8.33 -5.17 -18.82
N PRO A 6 8.42 -5.78 -20.02
CA PRO A 6 7.88 -7.10 -20.25
C PRO A 6 8.57 -8.17 -19.38
N VAL A 7 7.79 -9.13 -18.90
CA VAL A 7 8.28 -10.22 -18.05
C VAL A 7 9.24 -11.16 -18.81
N PRO A 8 10.38 -11.56 -18.21
CA PRO A 8 11.21 -12.63 -18.77
C PRO A 8 10.43 -13.95 -18.87
N ALA A 9 10.44 -14.59 -20.04
CA ALA A 9 9.65 -15.80 -20.33
C ALA A 9 9.82 -16.90 -19.26
N LEU A 10 11.06 -17.13 -18.80
CA LEU A 10 11.36 -18.11 -17.77
C LEU A 10 10.59 -17.87 -16.46
N LEU A 11 10.52 -16.61 -15.99
CA LEU A 11 9.83 -16.26 -14.75
C LEU A 11 8.31 -16.37 -14.89
N ARG A 12 7.79 -15.94 -16.04
CA ARG A 12 6.37 -16.10 -16.38
C ARG A 12 5.99 -17.58 -16.37
N ASP A 13 6.73 -18.41 -17.09
CA ASP A 13 6.40 -19.82 -17.26
C ASP A 13 6.54 -20.59 -15.94
N ALA A 14 7.55 -20.26 -15.12
CA ALA A 14 7.74 -20.84 -13.79
C ALA A 14 6.63 -20.46 -12.79
N SER A 15 6.10 -19.22 -12.87
CA SER A 15 5.05 -18.74 -11.96
C SER A 15 3.63 -19.10 -12.39
N THR A 16 3.43 -19.43 -13.67
CA THR A 16 2.12 -19.73 -14.26
C THR A 16 1.36 -20.88 -13.56
N PRO A 17 1.97 -22.02 -13.20
CA PRO A 17 1.25 -23.11 -12.53
C PRO A 17 0.66 -22.68 -11.18
N LEU A 18 1.45 -21.98 -10.36
CA LEU A 18 1.00 -21.47 -9.06
C LEU A 18 -0.06 -20.38 -9.23
N ALA A 19 0.14 -19.47 -10.19
CA ALA A 19 -0.82 -18.42 -10.49
C ALA A 19 -2.17 -18.99 -10.95
N ASN A 20 -2.17 -20.03 -11.77
CA ASN A 20 -3.40 -20.71 -12.20
C ASN A 20 -4.08 -21.42 -11.03
N PHE A 21 -3.32 -22.12 -10.19
CA PHE A 21 -3.85 -22.80 -9.00
C PHE A 21 -4.52 -21.81 -8.02
N LEU A 22 -3.92 -20.64 -7.83
CA LEU A 22 -4.44 -19.59 -6.94
C LEU A 22 -5.39 -18.60 -7.66
N HIS A 23 -5.69 -18.83 -8.93
CA HIS A 23 -6.46 -17.95 -9.83
C HIS A 23 -5.93 -16.50 -9.94
N LEU A 24 -4.63 -16.29 -9.72
CA LEU A 24 -3.94 -15.00 -9.85
C LEU A 24 -3.55 -14.75 -11.32
N ARG A 25 -4.55 -14.61 -12.20
CA ARG A 25 -4.38 -14.65 -13.66
C ARG A 25 -3.36 -13.64 -14.22
N THR A 26 -3.17 -12.49 -13.58
CA THR A 26 -2.25 -11.45 -14.04
C THR A 26 -0.90 -11.45 -13.32
N LEU A 27 -0.72 -12.29 -12.28
CA LEU A 27 0.55 -12.40 -11.55
C LEU A 27 1.72 -12.80 -12.47
N PRO A 28 1.60 -13.76 -13.41
CA PRO A 28 2.73 -14.14 -14.28
C PRO A 28 3.23 -12.99 -15.16
N LEU A 29 2.40 -11.98 -15.42
CA LEU A 29 2.78 -10.79 -16.19
C LEU A 29 3.65 -9.83 -15.38
N HIS A 30 3.54 -9.87 -14.05
CA HIS A 30 4.14 -8.90 -13.14
C HIS A 30 5.04 -9.53 -12.06
N ILE A 31 5.27 -10.85 -12.11
CA ILE A 31 6.04 -11.56 -11.10
C ILE A 31 7.46 -11.00 -10.94
N HIS A 32 8.10 -10.58 -12.04
CA HIS A 32 9.42 -9.94 -12.01
C HIS A 32 9.38 -8.62 -11.25
N GLN A 33 8.32 -7.82 -11.40
CA GLN A 33 8.16 -6.56 -10.67
C GLN A 33 7.91 -6.78 -9.18
N VAL A 34 7.15 -7.82 -8.81
CA VAL A 34 6.98 -8.24 -7.40
C VAL A 34 8.34 -8.61 -6.79
N LEU A 35 9.12 -9.45 -7.49
CA LEU A 35 10.44 -9.90 -7.02
C LEU A 35 11.44 -8.74 -6.95
N ILE A 36 11.51 -7.91 -7.99
CA ILE A 36 12.38 -6.72 -8.02
C ILE A 36 12.05 -5.80 -6.84
N SER A 37 10.77 -5.51 -6.63
CA SER A 37 10.31 -4.68 -5.51
C SER A 37 10.70 -5.28 -4.15
N TYR A 38 10.42 -6.57 -3.93
CA TYR A 38 10.79 -7.28 -2.71
C TYR A 38 12.30 -7.23 -2.42
N PHE A 39 13.14 -7.55 -3.42
CA PHE A 39 14.60 -7.52 -3.26
C PHE A 39 15.13 -6.09 -3.11
N ALA A 40 14.55 -5.11 -3.80
CA ALA A 40 14.90 -3.71 -3.65
C ALA A 40 14.65 -3.23 -2.21
N TYR A 41 13.47 -3.50 -1.64
CA TYR A 41 13.17 -3.12 -0.26
C TYR A 41 13.97 -3.90 0.77
N THR A 42 14.28 -5.18 0.50
CA THR A 42 15.23 -5.94 1.31
C THR A 42 16.61 -5.29 1.33
N CYS A 43 17.12 -4.85 0.17
CA CYS A 43 18.39 -4.14 0.04
C CYS A 43 18.35 -2.76 0.73
N ILE A 44 17.26 -2.02 0.58
CA ILE A 44 17.06 -0.73 1.25
C ILE A 44 17.12 -0.90 2.77
N ASP A 45 16.39 -1.87 3.32
CA ASP A 45 16.31 -2.08 4.77
C ASP A 45 17.61 -2.62 5.37
N SER A 46 18.21 -3.62 4.71
CA SER A 46 19.34 -4.37 5.28
C SER A 46 20.72 -3.78 4.96
N ILE A 47 20.84 -2.98 3.89
CA ILE A 47 22.12 -2.46 3.41
C ILE A 47 22.10 -0.93 3.35
N LEU A 48 21.23 -0.34 2.51
CA LEU A 48 21.32 1.08 2.19
C LEU A 48 20.96 1.96 3.39
N SER A 49 19.85 1.64 4.09
CA SER A 49 19.39 2.43 5.23
C SER A 49 20.39 2.43 6.39
N PRO A 50 20.93 1.27 6.86
CA PRO A 50 21.99 1.25 7.85
C PRO A 50 23.23 2.04 7.42
N TYR A 51 23.71 1.81 6.19
CA TYR A 51 24.92 2.44 5.69
C TYR A 51 24.79 3.96 5.60
N LEU A 52 23.70 4.44 4.98
CA LEU A 52 23.44 5.87 4.83
C LEU A 52 23.15 6.52 6.17
N SER A 53 22.41 5.87 7.06
CA SER A 53 22.08 6.45 8.38
C SER A 53 23.32 6.56 9.27
N ALA A 54 24.19 5.54 9.29
CA ALA A 54 25.46 5.61 10.00
C ALA A 54 26.37 6.73 9.44
N ARG A 55 26.32 7.01 8.13
CA ARG A 55 27.13 8.07 7.51
C ARG A 55 26.56 9.47 7.67
N LEU A 56 25.25 9.64 7.56
CA LEU A 56 24.59 10.95 7.56
C LEU A 56 24.30 11.46 8.96
N ILE A 57 24.01 10.57 9.92
CA ILE A 57 23.67 10.92 11.31
C ILE A 57 24.39 10.02 12.34
N PRO A 58 25.73 9.84 12.25
CA PRO A 58 26.50 8.90 13.09
C PRO A 58 26.29 9.15 14.59
N ALA A 59 26.28 10.43 14.98
CA ALA A 59 26.16 10.85 16.38
C ALA A 59 24.88 10.36 17.08
N THR A 60 23.84 10.04 16.30
CA THR A 60 22.55 9.57 16.80
C THR A 60 22.32 8.10 16.45
N TYR A 61 22.46 7.72 15.17
CA TYR A 61 22.12 6.37 14.70
C TYR A 61 22.97 5.30 15.37
N ASP A 62 24.29 5.52 15.49
CA ASP A 62 25.19 4.49 16.03
C ASP A 62 24.89 4.16 17.50
N LYS A 63 24.36 5.14 18.24
CA LYS A 63 23.97 5.01 19.65
C LYS A 63 22.61 4.35 19.84
N PHE A 64 21.83 4.15 18.78
CA PHE A 64 20.53 3.51 18.93
C PHE A 64 20.66 2.05 19.39
N PRO A 65 19.82 1.60 20.34
CA PRO A 65 19.67 0.18 20.63
C PRO A 65 19.26 -0.61 19.39
N ARG A 66 19.58 -1.90 19.35
CA ARG A 66 19.25 -2.80 18.22
C ARG A 66 17.80 -2.66 17.75
N ARG A 67 16.84 -2.66 18.70
CA ARG A 67 15.41 -2.50 18.42
C ARG A 67 15.11 -1.21 17.65
N THR A 68 15.70 -0.09 18.06
CA THR A 68 15.47 1.22 17.42
C THR A 68 16.18 1.32 16.07
N LYS A 69 17.34 0.69 15.89
CA LYS A 69 17.99 0.59 14.56
C LYS A 69 17.12 -0.16 13.56
N VAL A 70 16.54 -1.29 13.96
CA VAL A 70 15.60 -2.05 13.13
C VAL A 70 14.38 -1.20 12.77
N GLN A 71 13.73 -0.59 13.76
CA GLN A 71 12.59 0.30 13.51
C GLN A 71 12.97 1.46 12.58
N TRP A 72 14.14 2.06 12.77
CA TRP A 72 14.62 3.15 11.94
C TRP A 72 14.74 2.72 10.48
N ASN A 73 15.37 1.57 10.22
CA ASN A 73 15.54 1.07 8.88
C ASN A 73 14.19 0.74 8.22
N MET A 74 13.28 0.12 8.97
CA MET A 74 11.92 -0.15 8.51
C MET A 74 11.17 1.15 8.16
N HIS A 75 11.28 2.19 9.00
CA HIS A 75 10.67 3.51 8.73
C HIS A 75 11.26 4.18 7.49
N VAL A 76 12.56 4.03 7.21
CA VAL A 76 13.17 4.53 5.97
C VAL A 76 12.61 3.79 4.76
N THR A 77 12.52 2.47 4.82
CA THR A 77 11.98 1.63 3.74
C THR A 77 10.50 1.96 3.49
N ALA A 78 9.69 2.08 4.53
CA ALA A 78 8.29 2.47 4.45
C ALA A 78 8.10 3.89 3.90
N PHE A 79 8.96 4.84 4.29
CA PHE A 79 8.94 6.21 3.77
C PHE A 79 9.18 6.24 2.26
N ILE A 80 10.19 5.50 1.79
CA ILE A 80 10.52 5.40 0.36
C ILE A 80 9.36 4.76 -0.41
N ASN A 81 8.86 3.61 0.06
CA ASN A 81 7.74 2.93 -0.58
C ASN A 81 6.50 3.82 -0.67
N ALA A 82 6.07 4.39 0.46
CA ALA A 82 4.85 5.19 0.46
C ALA A 82 4.96 6.43 -0.43
N THR A 83 6.14 7.04 -0.52
CA THR A 83 6.38 8.16 -1.44
C THR A 83 6.27 7.70 -2.89
N LEU A 84 7.01 6.66 -3.27
CA LEU A 84 7.04 6.15 -4.64
C LEU A 84 5.66 5.63 -5.08
N LEU A 85 5.01 4.84 -4.23
CA LEU A 85 3.70 4.25 -4.53
C LEU A 85 2.62 5.32 -4.63
N SER A 86 2.63 6.33 -3.76
CA SER A 86 1.67 7.44 -3.83
C SER A 86 1.85 8.27 -5.10
N LEU A 87 3.10 8.58 -5.47
CA LEU A 87 3.39 9.31 -6.71
C LEU A 87 2.99 8.50 -7.96
N ALA A 88 3.30 7.20 -7.97
CA ALA A 88 2.91 6.32 -9.06
C ALA A 88 1.38 6.18 -9.18
N ALA A 89 0.67 6.01 -8.05
CA ALA A 89 -0.79 5.96 -8.03
C ALA A 89 -1.42 7.27 -8.51
N LEU A 90 -0.94 8.42 -8.04
CA LEU A 90 -1.41 9.73 -8.52
C LEU A 90 -1.17 9.89 -10.02
N TRP A 91 0.00 9.48 -10.53
CA TRP A 91 0.29 9.54 -11.95
C TRP A 91 -0.71 8.68 -12.75
N VAL A 92 -0.94 7.44 -12.34
CA VAL A 92 -1.92 6.54 -12.98
C VAL A 92 -3.34 7.11 -12.89
N ILE A 93 -3.72 7.74 -11.77
CA ILE A 93 -5.05 8.31 -11.60
C ILE A 93 -5.30 9.48 -12.55
N PHE A 94 -4.30 10.34 -12.77
CA PHE A 94 -4.46 11.57 -13.54
C PHE A 94 -4.04 11.46 -15.01
N HIS A 95 -3.17 10.51 -15.39
CA HIS A 95 -2.57 10.43 -16.73
C HIS A 95 -2.85 9.12 -17.48
N ASP A 96 -3.35 8.06 -16.82
CA ASP A 96 -3.73 6.83 -17.53
C ASP A 96 -5.16 6.95 -18.08
N GLU A 97 -5.28 7.40 -19.34
CA GLU A 97 -6.57 7.53 -20.04
C GLU A 97 -7.31 6.19 -20.16
N GLU A 98 -6.59 5.07 -20.31
CA GLU A 98 -7.23 3.75 -20.40
C GLU A 98 -7.93 3.45 -19.09
N ARG A 99 -7.24 3.67 -17.96
CA ARG A 99 -7.85 3.56 -16.64
C ARG A 99 -9.01 4.54 -16.46
N SER A 100 -8.90 5.77 -16.95
CA SER A 100 -9.99 6.75 -16.83
C SER A 100 -11.27 6.25 -17.52
N ARG A 101 -11.15 5.66 -18.72
CA ARG A 101 -12.28 5.06 -19.44
C ARG A 101 -12.90 3.88 -18.69
N LEU A 102 -12.09 3.05 -18.03
CA LEU A 102 -12.60 1.98 -17.15
C LEU A 102 -13.46 2.54 -16.00
N GLY A 103 -13.27 3.81 -15.62
CA GLY A 103 -14.03 4.48 -14.58
C GLY A 103 -15.50 4.76 -14.94
N GLU A 104 -15.86 4.73 -16.22
CA GLU A 104 -17.20 5.12 -16.71
C GLU A 104 -18.29 4.10 -16.35
N THR A 105 -17.96 2.81 -16.33
CA THR A 105 -18.91 1.72 -16.03
C THR A 105 -18.52 0.97 -14.75
N TRP A 106 -19.50 0.34 -14.09
CA TRP A 106 -19.18 -0.52 -12.94
C TRP A 106 -18.34 -1.74 -13.34
N GLU A 107 -18.55 -2.26 -14.55
CA GLU A 107 -17.81 -3.38 -15.11
C GLU A 107 -16.34 -3.02 -15.31
N GLY A 108 -16.05 -1.84 -15.88
CA GLY A 108 -14.69 -1.35 -16.02
C GLY A 108 -14.00 -1.17 -14.66
N ARG A 109 -14.73 -0.69 -13.65
CA ARG A 109 -14.18 -0.52 -12.29
C ARG A 109 -13.93 -1.83 -11.54
N ILE A 110 -14.72 -2.88 -11.78
CA ILE A 110 -14.55 -4.18 -11.12
C ILE A 110 -13.61 -5.09 -11.91
N TRP A 111 -13.79 -5.19 -13.22
CA TRP A 111 -13.11 -6.18 -14.07
C TRP A 111 -11.93 -5.61 -14.86
N GLY A 112 -11.91 -4.29 -15.05
CA GLY A 112 -10.96 -3.62 -15.90
C GLY A 112 -9.52 -3.77 -15.44
N TYR A 113 -8.63 -3.84 -16.42
CA TYR A 113 -7.22 -4.08 -16.22
C TYR A 113 -6.39 -3.16 -17.11
N THR A 114 -5.34 -2.54 -16.55
CA THR A 114 -4.32 -1.82 -17.31
C THR A 114 -2.92 -2.29 -16.91
N GLY A 115 -1.99 -2.33 -17.86
CA GLY A 115 -0.62 -2.81 -17.61
C GLY A 115 0.12 -2.00 -16.55
N ILE A 116 -0.02 -0.67 -16.60
CA ILE A 116 0.59 0.22 -15.60
C ILE A 116 -0.08 0.05 -14.23
N GLY A 117 -1.41 -0.11 -14.17
CA GLY A 117 -2.10 -0.45 -12.93
C GLY A 117 -1.57 -1.75 -12.32
N GLY A 118 -1.43 -2.80 -13.14
CA GLY A 118 -0.85 -4.07 -12.72
C GLY A 118 0.58 -3.92 -12.19
N MET A 119 1.41 -3.08 -12.84
CA MET A 119 2.77 -2.79 -12.38
C MET A 119 2.79 -2.08 -11.02
N VAL A 120 1.99 -1.01 -10.84
CA VAL A 120 1.94 -0.28 -9.56
C VAL A 120 1.48 -1.21 -8.43
N GLN A 121 0.48 -2.06 -8.69
CA GLN A 121 0.05 -3.07 -7.74
C GLN A 121 1.16 -4.08 -7.43
N ALA A 122 1.91 -4.53 -8.42
CA ALA A 122 3.00 -5.47 -8.22
C ALA A 122 4.16 -4.90 -7.40
N LEU A 123 4.48 -3.62 -7.59
CA LEU A 123 5.42 -2.91 -6.74
C LEU A 123 4.92 -2.89 -5.28
N GLY A 124 3.64 -2.60 -5.05
CA GLY A 124 3.03 -2.67 -3.72
C GLY A 124 3.02 -4.08 -3.11
N ALA A 125 2.72 -5.11 -3.91
CA ALA A 125 2.75 -6.50 -3.47
C ALA A 125 4.15 -6.93 -3.02
N GLY A 126 5.21 -6.55 -3.76
CA GLY A 126 6.59 -6.81 -3.38
C GLY A 126 7.01 -6.12 -2.08
N TYR A 127 6.54 -4.88 -1.85
CA TYR A 127 6.72 -4.17 -0.58
C TYR A 127 6.05 -4.91 0.58
N PHE A 128 4.77 -5.26 0.46
CA PHE A 128 4.06 -5.93 1.55
C PHE A 128 4.58 -7.35 1.82
N LEU A 129 5.15 -8.01 0.80
CA LEU A 129 5.85 -9.28 1.00
C LEU A 129 7.09 -9.09 1.89
N TRP A 130 7.88 -8.04 1.63
CA TRP A 130 9.00 -7.66 2.49
C TRP A 130 8.52 -7.25 3.89
N ASP A 131 7.42 -6.49 3.99
CA ASP A 131 6.89 -5.96 5.25
C ASP A 131 6.41 -7.08 6.18
N VAL A 132 5.69 -8.08 5.64
CA VAL A 132 5.29 -9.29 6.41
C VAL A 132 6.52 -10.03 6.92
N GLN A 133 7.51 -10.27 6.05
CA GLN A 133 8.73 -10.96 6.42
C GLN A 133 9.49 -10.23 7.53
N VAL A 134 9.73 -8.93 7.37
CA VAL A 134 10.50 -8.15 8.34
C VAL A 134 9.75 -8.04 9.66
N CYS A 135 8.41 -7.94 9.63
CA CYS A 135 7.59 -7.99 10.82
C CYS A 135 7.79 -9.33 11.56
N ILE A 136 7.61 -10.47 10.89
CA ILE A 136 7.76 -11.80 11.49
C ILE A 136 9.14 -11.98 12.12
N LEU A 137 10.21 -11.62 11.39
CA LEU A 137 11.59 -11.78 11.86
C LEU A 137 11.92 -10.91 13.08
N ASN A 138 11.20 -9.81 13.29
CA ASN A 138 11.49 -8.85 14.34
C ASN A 138 10.43 -8.77 15.46
N LEU A 139 9.46 -9.69 15.47
CA LEU A 139 8.50 -9.85 16.58
C LEU A 139 9.21 -10.15 17.92
N GLY A 140 10.20 -11.04 17.90
CA GLY A 140 10.89 -11.50 19.12
C GLY A 140 11.69 -10.42 19.85
N ILE A 141 12.12 -9.36 19.15
CA ILE A 141 12.82 -8.22 19.74
C ILE A 141 11.88 -7.04 20.06
N GLY A 142 10.58 -7.22 19.84
CA GLY A 142 9.54 -6.20 20.05
C GLY A 142 9.70 -4.95 19.18
N ALA A 143 10.43 -5.03 18.07
CA ALA A 143 10.56 -3.90 17.15
C ALA A 143 9.23 -3.59 16.44
N VAL A 144 8.41 -4.61 16.23
CA VAL A 144 7.04 -4.52 15.70
C VAL A 144 6.04 -5.16 16.67
N GLY A 145 4.77 -4.77 16.57
CA GLY A 145 3.67 -5.36 17.30
C GLY A 145 2.69 -6.14 16.41
N GLY A 146 1.68 -6.74 17.02
CA GLY A 146 0.66 -7.52 16.29
C GLY A 146 -0.16 -6.69 15.30
N LEU A 147 -0.37 -5.39 15.57
CA LEU A 147 -1.08 -4.51 14.63
C LEU A 147 -0.27 -4.21 13.36
N ASP A 148 1.06 -4.15 13.48
CA ASP A 148 1.95 -3.93 12.34
C ASP A 148 1.95 -5.17 11.44
N LEU A 149 2.06 -6.37 12.03
CA LEU A 149 1.96 -7.63 11.28
C LEU A 149 0.56 -7.80 10.65
N LEU A 150 -0.51 -7.42 11.37
CA LEU A 150 -1.87 -7.46 10.82
C LEU A 150 -1.99 -6.53 9.60
N HIS A 151 -1.48 -5.30 9.71
CA HIS A 151 -1.44 -4.35 8.60
C HIS A 151 -0.67 -4.92 7.40
N ALA A 152 0.55 -5.41 7.62
CA ALA A 152 1.38 -5.98 6.57
C ALA A 152 0.72 -7.20 5.90
N SER A 153 0.11 -8.09 6.70
CA SER A 153 -0.55 -9.30 6.20
C SER A 153 -1.79 -8.99 5.37
N VAL A 154 -2.62 -8.04 5.83
CA VAL A 154 -3.80 -7.59 5.09
C VAL A 154 -3.40 -6.83 3.83
N GLY A 155 -2.37 -5.99 3.90
CA GLY A 155 -1.81 -5.30 2.74
C GLY A 155 -1.30 -6.27 1.67
N LEU A 156 -0.58 -7.33 2.09
CA LEU A 156 -0.14 -8.39 1.19
C LEU A 156 -1.32 -9.14 0.57
N ALA A 157 -2.32 -9.50 1.38
CA ALA A 157 -3.50 -10.21 0.91
C ALA A 157 -4.26 -9.40 -0.16
N ILE A 158 -4.56 -8.12 0.09
CA ILE A 158 -5.25 -7.24 -0.88
C ILE A 158 -4.40 -7.08 -2.15
N SER A 159 -3.09 -6.85 -2.01
CA SER A 159 -2.20 -6.65 -3.16
C SER A 159 -2.10 -7.90 -4.04
N MET A 160 -2.04 -9.09 -3.41
CA MET A 160 -2.05 -10.36 -4.13
C MET A 160 -3.40 -10.65 -4.78
N MET A 161 -4.51 -10.37 -4.07
CA MET A 161 -5.85 -10.54 -4.59
C MET A 161 -6.12 -9.68 -5.82
N GLY A 162 -5.49 -8.50 -5.92
CA GLY A 162 -5.60 -7.66 -7.11
C GLY A 162 -4.99 -8.28 -8.39
N PHE A 163 -4.22 -9.38 -8.29
CA PHE A 163 -3.81 -10.16 -9.47
C PHE A 163 -4.90 -11.11 -9.96
N ARG A 164 -5.98 -11.26 -9.20
CA ARG A 164 -7.25 -11.71 -9.75
C ARG A 164 -7.85 -10.52 -10.50
N PRO A 165 -8.57 -10.75 -11.60
CA PRO A 165 -9.23 -9.66 -12.29
C PRO A 165 -10.47 -9.24 -11.49
N PHE A 166 -10.25 -8.56 -10.37
CA PHE A 166 -11.28 -8.08 -9.46
C PHE A 166 -10.74 -6.88 -8.68
N GLY A 167 -11.21 -5.68 -9.01
CA GLY A 167 -11.00 -4.47 -8.25
C GLY A 167 -9.66 -3.76 -8.45
N LEU A 168 -8.88 -4.05 -9.51
CA LEU A 168 -7.60 -3.36 -9.76
C LEU A 168 -7.77 -1.82 -9.85
N TYR A 169 -8.82 -1.35 -10.54
CA TYR A 169 -9.15 0.08 -10.62
C TYR A 169 -9.27 0.72 -9.23
N TYR A 170 -9.95 0.03 -8.30
CA TYR A 170 -10.09 0.45 -6.91
C TYR A 170 -8.79 0.29 -6.14
N GLY A 171 -8.01 -0.77 -6.37
CA GLY A 171 -6.69 -0.97 -5.74
C GLY A 171 -5.77 0.22 -5.95
N ILE A 172 -5.73 0.78 -7.17
CA ILE A 172 -4.97 2.00 -7.47
C ILE A 172 -5.52 3.23 -6.71
N GLN A 173 -6.84 3.36 -6.59
CA GLN A 173 -7.44 4.44 -5.79
C GLN A 173 -7.14 4.29 -4.29
N TYR A 174 -7.17 3.05 -3.79
CA TYR A 174 -6.88 2.72 -2.40
C TYR A 174 -5.40 2.91 -2.08
N ALA A 175 -4.48 2.78 -3.03
CA ALA A 175 -3.06 3.08 -2.81
C ALA A 175 -2.83 4.52 -2.29
N LEU A 176 -3.75 5.46 -2.56
CA LEU A 176 -3.69 6.83 -2.03
C LEU A 176 -3.80 6.91 -0.50
N VAL A 177 -4.26 5.86 0.19
CA VAL A 177 -4.24 5.82 1.67
C VAL A 177 -2.81 5.91 2.23
N GLU A 178 -1.82 5.52 1.44
CA GLU A 178 -0.40 5.62 1.76
C GLU A 178 0.14 7.05 1.67
N LEU A 179 -0.61 8.01 1.13
CA LEU A 179 -0.16 9.42 1.00
C LEU A 179 0.12 10.07 2.36
N SER A 180 -0.49 9.57 3.43
CA SER A 180 -0.23 10.02 4.80
C SER A 180 1.03 9.42 5.42
N THR A 181 1.47 8.25 4.95
CA THR A 181 2.57 7.46 5.52
C THR A 181 3.94 8.20 5.46
N PRO A 182 4.28 8.99 4.42
CA PRO A 182 5.49 9.82 4.45
C PRO A 182 5.52 10.78 5.65
N PHE A 183 4.40 11.43 5.95
CA PHE A 183 4.28 12.35 7.08
C PHE A 183 4.33 11.63 8.43
N VAL A 184 3.81 10.40 8.53
CA VAL A 184 3.96 9.53 9.71
C VAL A 184 5.44 9.27 9.99
N ASN A 185 6.19 8.87 8.96
CA ASN A 185 7.61 8.55 9.07
C ASN A 185 8.44 9.80 9.40
N ILE A 186 8.20 10.94 8.74
CA ILE A 186 8.87 12.21 9.09
C ILE A 186 8.61 12.59 10.54
N HIS A 187 7.37 12.46 11.02
CA HIS A 187 7.05 12.74 12.41
C HIS A 187 7.83 11.82 13.37
N TRP A 188 7.91 10.52 13.04
CA TRP A 188 8.66 9.56 13.82
C TRP A 188 10.17 9.85 13.84
N PHE A 189 10.77 10.16 12.69
CA PHE A 189 12.19 10.52 12.60
C PHE A 189 12.51 11.74 13.45
N LEU A 190 11.70 12.81 13.37
CA LEU A 190 11.90 14.01 14.17
C LEU A 190 11.83 13.72 15.68
N ASN A 191 10.98 12.80 16.12
CA ASN A 191 10.96 12.35 17.51
C ASN A 191 12.27 11.61 17.89
N LYS A 192 12.76 10.70 17.04
CA LYS A 192 14.00 9.96 17.30
C LYS A 192 15.27 10.81 17.22
N LEU A 193 15.22 11.91 16.48
CA LEU A 193 16.30 12.90 16.40
C LEU A 193 16.24 13.96 17.52
N ASN A 194 15.38 13.78 18.54
CA ASN A 194 15.17 14.76 19.62
C ASN A 194 14.78 16.15 19.10
N ARG A 195 14.02 16.21 17.99
CA ARG A 195 13.47 17.44 17.39
C ARG A 195 11.97 17.60 17.66
N ALA A 196 11.42 16.83 18.60
CA ALA A 196 10.05 16.99 19.06
C ALA A 196 9.82 18.42 19.58
N GLY A 197 8.69 19.03 19.21
CA GLY A 197 8.34 20.41 19.59
C GLY A 197 8.94 21.50 18.69
N SER A 198 9.87 21.18 17.78
CA SER A 198 10.33 22.13 16.77
C SER A 198 9.21 22.56 15.81
N THR A 199 9.37 23.72 15.15
CA THR A 199 8.41 24.22 14.15
C THR A 199 8.14 23.18 13.05
N LEU A 200 9.19 22.52 12.56
CA LEU A 200 9.07 21.47 11.55
C LEU A 200 8.26 20.27 12.05
N HIS A 201 8.50 19.83 13.28
CA HIS A 201 7.76 18.72 13.89
C HIS A 201 6.28 19.06 14.07
N THR A 202 5.96 20.28 14.49
CA THR A 202 4.58 20.75 14.66
C THR A 202 3.87 20.90 13.31
N LEU A 203 4.51 21.55 12.33
CA LEU A 203 3.94 21.71 10.99
C LEU A 203 3.69 20.35 10.32
N ASN A 204 4.66 19.44 10.36
CA ASN A 204 4.48 18.08 9.86
C ASN A 204 3.35 17.35 10.60
N GLY A 205 3.21 17.54 11.90
CA GLY A 205 2.11 16.96 12.68
C GLY A 205 0.73 17.44 12.23
N ILE A 206 0.59 18.73 11.90
CA ILE A 206 -0.67 19.29 11.36
C ILE A 206 -0.96 18.70 9.98
N ILE A 207 0.04 18.72 9.08
CA ILE A 207 -0.10 18.16 7.73
C ILE A 207 -0.45 16.67 7.79
N LEU A 208 0.22 15.90 8.67
CA LEU A 208 -0.06 14.50 8.92
C LEU A 208 -1.54 14.28 9.25
N ILE A 209 -2.09 15.00 10.24
CA ILE A 209 -3.48 14.82 10.67
C ILE A 209 -4.45 15.12 9.52
N VAL A 210 -4.23 16.22 8.78
CA VAL A 210 -5.09 16.61 7.66
C VAL A 210 -5.03 15.58 6.54
N VAL A 211 -3.82 15.22 6.07
CA VAL A 211 -3.65 14.26 4.98
C VAL A 211 -4.20 12.89 5.39
N PHE A 212 -3.94 12.44 6.63
CA PHE A 212 -4.46 11.17 7.13
C PHE A 212 -6.00 11.14 7.14
N ALA A 213 -6.65 12.20 7.64
CA ALA A 213 -8.11 12.29 7.62
C ALA A 213 -8.66 12.26 6.18
N CYS A 214 -8.07 13.03 5.28
CA CYS A 214 -8.52 13.10 3.89
C CYS A 214 -8.35 11.78 3.13
N CYS A 215 -7.15 11.20 3.13
CA CYS A 215 -6.88 10.00 2.31
C CYS A 215 -7.41 8.71 2.93
N ARG A 216 -7.34 8.54 4.26
CA ARG A 216 -7.73 7.29 4.91
C ARG A 216 -9.19 7.27 5.34
N LEU A 217 -9.68 8.34 5.97
CA LEU A 217 -11.04 8.35 6.52
C LEU A 217 -12.07 8.79 5.48
N LEU A 218 -11.89 9.94 4.84
CA LEU A 218 -12.86 10.46 3.89
C LEU A 218 -12.82 9.68 2.57
N TRP A 219 -11.67 9.70 1.90
CA TRP A 219 -11.49 9.05 0.59
C TRP A 219 -11.62 7.53 0.71
N GLY A 220 -10.95 6.90 1.68
CA GLY A 220 -11.07 5.47 1.92
C GLY A 220 -12.51 5.00 2.21
N SER A 221 -13.29 5.77 2.98
CA SER A 221 -14.71 5.41 3.25
C SER A 221 -15.58 5.57 2.00
N TYR A 222 -15.38 6.66 1.26
CA TYR A 222 -16.06 6.87 -0.02
C TYR A 222 -15.80 5.72 -0.98
N LEU A 223 -14.53 5.36 -1.20
CA LEU A 223 -14.16 4.24 -2.07
C LEU A 223 -14.78 2.92 -1.60
N THR A 224 -14.84 2.70 -0.29
CA THR A 224 -15.44 1.48 0.28
C THR A 224 -16.91 1.38 -0.08
N VAL A 225 -17.68 2.45 0.10
CA VAL A 225 -19.09 2.47 -0.28
C VAL A 225 -19.29 2.22 -1.79
N VAL A 226 -18.50 2.90 -2.64
CA VAL A 226 -18.63 2.75 -4.10
C VAL A 226 -18.23 1.35 -4.55
N PHE A 227 -17.13 0.81 -4.03
CA PHE A 227 -16.67 -0.54 -4.33
C PHE A 227 -17.66 -1.60 -3.82
N SER A 228 -18.23 -1.45 -2.63
CA SER A 228 -19.29 -2.34 -2.12
C SER A 228 -20.51 -2.32 -3.03
N ARG A 229 -20.96 -1.14 -3.48
CA ARG A 229 -22.09 -1.00 -4.40
C ARG A 229 -21.82 -1.71 -5.72
N ASP A 230 -20.66 -1.46 -6.34
CA ASP A 230 -20.31 -2.06 -7.62
C ASP A 230 -20.10 -3.58 -7.50
N THR A 231 -19.54 -4.05 -6.38
CA THR A 231 -19.43 -5.48 -6.06
C THR A 231 -20.80 -6.12 -5.89
N TRP A 232 -21.74 -5.45 -5.23
CA TRP A 232 -23.12 -5.92 -5.08
C TRP A 232 -23.84 -6.03 -6.43
N THR A 233 -23.62 -5.07 -7.33
CA THR A 233 -24.10 -5.15 -8.72
C THR A 233 -23.48 -6.34 -9.44
N ALA A 234 -22.15 -6.53 -9.31
CA ALA A 234 -21.43 -7.63 -9.95
C ALA A 234 -21.90 -9.02 -9.48
N LEU A 235 -22.26 -9.17 -8.21
CA LEU A 235 -22.80 -10.42 -7.65
C LEU A 235 -24.21 -10.76 -8.15
N GLN A 236 -24.98 -9.76 -8.58
CA GLN A 236 -26.33 -9.94 -9.12
C GLN A 236 -26.37 -10.04 -10.65
N ALA A 237 -25.24 -9.81 -11.32
CA ALA A 237 -25.14 -9.94 -12.77
C ALA A 237 -25.40 -11.39 -13.18
N GLN A 238 -26.39 -11.59 -14.07
CA GLN A 238 -26.75 -12.91 -14.58
C GLN A 238 -25.77 -13.41 -15.65
N GLU A 239 -25.21 -12.48 -16.43
CA GLU A 239 -24.27 -12.76 -17.51
C GLU A 239 -22.83 -12.54 -17.06
N PRO A 240 -21.88 -13.40 -17.49
CA PRO A 240 -20.47 -13.18 -17.24
C PRO A 240 -19.93 -11.99 -18.05
N SER A 241 -19.06 -11.19 -17.44
CA SER A 241 -18.32 -10.14 -18.14
C SER A 241 -17.04 -10.69 -18.74
N TRP A 242 -16.51 -10.04 -19.78
CA TRP A 242 -15.30 -10.44 -20.48
C TRP A 242 -14.34 -9.27 -20.64
N THR A 243 -13.09 -9.45 -20.23
CA THR A 243 -12.01 -8.50 -20.50
C THR A 243 -10.96 -9.16 -21.38
N THR A 244 -10.58 -8.48 -22.46
CA THR A 244 -9.46 -8.90 -23.31
C THR A 244 -8.29 -7.96 -23.09
N TYR A 245 -7.15 -8.50 -22.66
CA TYR A 245 -5.92 -7.74 -22.48
C TYR A 245 -4.84 -8.24 -23.43
N ASP A 246 -4.44 -7.37 -24.36
CA ASP A 246 -3.30 -7.62 -25.24
C ASP A 246 -2.03 -7.05 -24.61
N TYR A 247 -1.25 -7.94 -24.00
CA TYR A 247 0.00 -7.58 -23.33
C TYR A 247 1.20 -7.51 -24.28
N ALA A 248 1.07 -8.04 -25.51
CA ALA A 248 2.14 -8.10 -26.50
C ALA A 248 1.57 -8.00 -27.93
N PRO A 249 1.14 -6.80 -28.36
CA PRO A 249 0.50 -6.62 -29.66
C PRO A 249 1.40 -7.11 -30.80
N GLY A 250 0.86 -8.03 -31.60
CA GLY A 250 1.57 -8.62 -32.74
C GLY A 250 2.59 -9.72 -32.41
N GLN A 251 2.78 -10.08 -31.14
CA GLN A 251 3.74 -11.12 -30.72
C GLN A 251 3.13 -12.19 -29.80
N GLY A 252 1.88 -12.03 -29.35
CA GLY A 252 1.18 -12.99 -28.49
C GLY A 252 -0.33 -13.07 -28.73
N LYS A 253 -0.97 -14.08 -28.13
CA LYS A 253 -2.44 -14.15 -28.07
C LYS A 253 -2.91 -13.26 -26.90
N PRO A 254 -3.93 -12.39 -27.10
CA PRO A 254 -4.53 -11.64 -26.01
C PRO A 254 -5.04 -12.56 -24.91
N ILE A 255 -4.91 -12.11 -23.66
CA ILE A 255 -5.47 -12.81 -22.50
C ILE A 255 -6.94 -12.46 -22.44
N VAL A 256 -7.78 -13.47 -22.67
CA VAL A 256 -9.23 -13.35 -22.49
C VAL A 256 -9.58 -13.85 -21.10
N MET A 257 -10.15 -12.96 -20.29
CA MET A 257 -10.56 -13.27 -18.93
C MET A 257 -12.09 -13.25 -18.87
N GLN A 258 -12.67 -14.40 -18.58
CA GLN A 258 -14.06 -14.49 -18.16
C GLN A 258 -14.15 -14.10 -16.68
N HIS A 259 -15.12 -13.24 -16.36
CA HIS A 259 -15.35 -12.75 -15.01
C HIS A 259 -16.75 -13.12 -14.53
N GLN A 260 -16.80 -13.68 -13.33
CA GLN A 260 -18.03 -13.83 -12.58
C GLN A 260 -17.70 -13.52 -11.12
N ALA A 261 -18.52 -12.69 -10.48
CA ALA A 261 -18.27 -12.30 -9.10
C ALA A 261 -18.52 -13.48 -8.16
N GLU A 262 -17.48 -13.91 -7.47
CA GLU A 262 -17.57 -14.94 -6.45
C GLU A 262 -17.88 -14.28 -5.10
N TRP A 263 -18.95 -14.69 -4.43
CA TRP A 263 -19.41 -14.09 -3.18
C TRP A 263 -18.34 -14.11 -2.08
N TRP A 264 -17.53 -15.18 -2.04
CA TRP A 264 -16.48 -15.33 -1.03
C TRP A 264 -15.31 -14.37 -1.29
N LEU A 265 -15.00 -14.10 -2.56
CA LEU A 265 -13.95 -13.16 -2.95
C LEU A 265 -14.38 -11.74 -2.58
N ALA A 266 -15.64 -11.39 -2.88
CA ALA A 266 -16.25 -10.15 -2.45
C ALA A 266 -16.22 -10.00 -0.91
N ALA A 267 -16.62 -11.04 -0.17
CA ALA A 267 -16.59 -11.03 1.29
C ALA A 267 -15.18 -10.83 1.85
N LEU A 268 -14.18 -11.49 1.26
CA LEU A 268 -12.77 -11.34 1.66
C LEU A 268 -12.27 -9.92 1.43
N PHE A 269 -12.54 -9.33 0.26
CA PHE A 269 -12.19 -7.93 -0.03
C PHE A 269 -12.87 -6.95 0.95
N MET A 270 -14.16 -7.14 1.25
CA MET A 270 -14.89 -6.31 2.20
C MET A 270 -14.33 -6.43 3.62
N ALA A 271 -13.97 -7.65 4.03
CA ALA A 271 -13.34 -7.90 5.33
C ALA A 271 -11.96 -7.20 5.43
N SER A 272 -11.12 -7.36 4.41
CA SER A 272 -9.80 -6.72 4.36
C SER A 272 -9.90 -5.19 4.38
N ASN A 273 -10.81 -4.60 3.60
CA ASN A 273 -11.07 -3.16 3.63
C ASN A 273 -11.58 -2.68 5.00
N SER A 274 -12.44 -3.47 5.64
CA SER A 274 -12.95 -3.15 6.98
C SER A 274 -11.83 -3.15 8.03
N VAL A 275 -10.87 -4.08 7.93
CA VAL A 275 -9.69 -4.09 8.81
C VAL A 275 -8.83 -2.84 8.57
N VAL A 276 -8.55 -2.48 7.31
CA VAL A 276 -7.76 -1.28 6.97
C VAL A 276 -8.44 0.00 7.47
N MET A 277 -9.76 0.09 7.33
CA MET A 277 -10.55 1.23 7.80
C MET A 277 -10.58 1.30 9.34
N GLY A 278 -10.74 0.15 10.00
CA GLY A 278 -10.71 0.03 11.45
C GLY A 278 -9.36 0.46 12.03
N LEU A 279 -8.25 -0.01 11.44
CA LEU A 279 -6.90 0.42 11.82
C LEU A 279 -6.70 1.92 11.61
N SER A 280 -7.18 2.47 10.50
CA SER A 280 -7.09 3.90 10.21
C SER A 280 -7.85 4.74 11.24
N THR A 281 -9.08 4.34 11.58
CA THR A 281 -9.89 5.00 12.60
C THR A 281 -9.21 4.92 13.99
N PHE A 282 -8.68 3.76 14.35
CA PHE A 282 -7.97 3.55 15.61
C PHE A 282 -6.74 4.47 15.74
N TRP A 283 -5.89 4.54 14.72
CA TRP A 283 -4.70 5.38 14.73
C TRP A 283 -5.05 6.87 14.72
N PHE A 284 -6.08 7.27 13.97
CA PHE A 284 -6.56 8.65 13.99
C PHE A 284 -7.07 9.06 15.36
N ALA A 285 -7.90 8.23 16.01
CA ALA A 285 -8.38 8.49 17.36
C ALA A 285 -7.23 8.65 18.36
N LYS A 286 -6.16 7.84 18.24
CA LYS A 286 -4.95 7.99 19.05
C LYS A 286 -4.21 9.31 18.79
N MET A 287 -4.09 9.72 17.52
CA MET A 287 -3.47 11.01 17.18
C MET A 287 -4.24 12.18 17.78
N ILE A 288 -5.57 12.20 17.65
CA ILE A 288 -6.42 13.25 18.23
C ILE A 288 -6.31 13.27 19.76
N LYS A 289 -6.35 12.10 20.41
CA LYS A 289 -6.19 12.00 21.86
C LYS A 289 -4.85 12.58 22.31
N LEU A 290 -3.76 12.25 21.61
CA LEU A 290 -2.42 12.78 21.92
C LEU A 290 -2.36 14.31 21.81
N VAL A 291 -2.97 14.88 20.76
CA VAL A 291 -3.05 16.34 20.57
C VAL A 291 -3.88 16.98 21.69
N ALA A 292 -5.06 16.42 22.00
CA ALA A 292 -5.93 16.93 23.06
C ALA A 292 -5.23 16.94 24.42
N THR A 293 -4.51 15.86 24.76
CA THR A 293 -3.72 15.81 26.00
C THR A 293 -2.65 16.90 26.05
N ARG A 294 -1.91 17.12 24.95
CA ARG A 294 -0.86 18.16 24.88
C ARG A 294 -1.41 19.58 25.00
N LEU A 295 -2.58 19.84 24.41
CA LEU A 295 -3.25 21.14 24.54
C LEU A 295 -3.77 21.36 25.97
N GLY A 296 -4.30 20.31 26.60
CA GLY A 296 -4.72 20.33 28.00
C GLY A 296 -3.57 20.65 28.96
N THR A 297 -2.41 20.01 28.80
CA THR A 297 -1.23 20.27 29.62
C THR A 297 -0.70 21.69 29.44
N ALA A 298 -0.57 22.16 28.19
CA ALA A 298 -0.12 23.52 27.90
C ALA A 298 -1.05 24.60 28.48
N THR A 299 -2.36 24.33 28.51
CA THR A 299 -3.35 25.24 29.11
C THR A 299 -3.24 25.26 30.64
N SER A 300 -2.92 24.11 31.27
CA SER A 300 -2.69 24.04 32.72
C SER A 300 -1.42 24.79 33.13
N GLU A 301 -0.33 24.64 32.40
CA GLU A 301 0.93 25.36 32.67
C GLU A 301 0.75 26.87 32.59
N LYS A 302 0.04 27.38 31.57
CA LYS A 302 -0.28 28.81 31.45
C LYS A 302 -1.17 29.37 32.57
N LYS A 303 -1.92 28.52 33.29
CA LYS A 303 -2.75 28.96 34.44
C LYS A 303 -1.99 28.98 35.77
N MET A 304 -0.81 28.37 35.83
CA MET A 304 0.03 28.31 37.03
C MET A 304 1.11 29.41 37.06
N ILE A 305 1.27 30.16 35.96
CA ILE A 305 2.17 31.31 35.80
C ILE A 305 1.32 32.57 35.88
#